data_AF-A0A133UAI0-F1
#
_entry.id   AF-A0A133UAI0-F1
#
_cell.length_a   1.000
_cell.length_b   1.000
_cell.length_c   1.000
_cell.angle_alpha   90.00
_cell.angle_beta   90.00
_cell.angle_gamma   90.00
#
_symmetry.space_group_name_H-M   'P 1'
#
loop_
_entity.id
_entity.type
_entity.pdbx_description
1 polymer ?
#
loop_
_entity_poly.entity_id
_entity_poly.type
_entity_poly.pdbx_seq_one_letter_code
_entity_poly.pdbx_strand_id
1 'polypeptide(L)'
;MGLLVVGVGQIVGLHFVIGAYLAGLFVREEIMPRKYKFNNFTGGLGNLDNRFRTLSHGFLGPIFIVSMAYKVDFGAVGEAPLFLLSLIGAAIVGKLVGAGFGAYISGKNSWKESLTIGIAMNGRGTVELILAAVALEKLKAFDETHLSLLVLTAFVTTLMVPIALRYVVPELSDLEKV
;
A
#
# COMPACT_ATOMS: atom_id res chain seq x y z
N MET A 1 -22.54 -0.11 -10.38
CA MET A 1 -21.34 0.48 -11.02
C MET A 1 -20.05 -0.17 -10.57
N GLY A 2 -19.68 -0.16 -9.28
CA GLY A 2 -18.39 -0.71 -8.83
C GLY A 2 -18.14 -2.19 -9.19
N LEU A 3 -19.12 -3.08 -8.96
CA LEU A 3 -19.04 -4.49 -9.37
C LEU A 3 -18.88 -4.69 -10.88
N LEU A 4 -19.44 -3.78 -11.70
CA LEU A 4 -19.28 -3.83 -13.15
C LEU A 4 -17.84 -3.50 -13.55
N VAL A 5 -17.23 -2.50 -12.91
CA VAL A 5 -15.82 -2.14 -13.14
C VAL A 5 -14.89 -3.27 -12.72
N VAL A 6 -15.19 -3.95 -11.60
CA VAL A 6 -14.46 -5.15 -11.17
C VAL A 6 -14.60 -6.28 -12.20
N GLY A 7 -15.84 -6.57 -12.64
CA GLY A 7 -16.11 -7.62 -13.62
C GLY A 7 -15.43 -7.37 -14.96
N VAL A 8 -15.46 -6.13 -15.46
CA VAL A 8 -14.73 -5.74 -16.68
C VAL A 8 -13.22 -5.90 -16.48
N GLY A 9 -12.68 -5.47 -15.33
CA GLY A 9 -11.26 -5.68 -15.00
C GLY A 9 -10.85 -7.14 -15.05
N GLN A 10 -11.67 -8.05 -14.50
CA GLN A 10 -11.40 -9.48 -14.53
C GLN A 10 -11.43 -10.06 -15.95
N ILE A 11 -12.36 -9.61 -16.80
CA ILE A 11 -12.44 -10.01 -18.21
C ILE A 11 -11.18 -9.56 -18.98
N VAL A 12 -10.63 -8.39 -18.65
CA VAL A 12 -9.39 -7.85 -19.23
C VAL A 12 -8.13 -8.55 -18.68
N GLY A 13 -8.28 -9.52 -17.76
CA GLY A 13 -7.18 -10.27 -17.18
C GLY A 13 -6.52 -9.60 -15.96
N LEU A 14 -7.07 -8.47 -15.50
CA LEU A 14 -6.61 -7.81 -14.27
C LEU A 14 -7.12 -8.56 -13.04
N HIS A 15 -6.35 -8.51 -11.96
CA HIS A 15 -6.81 -9.01 -10.68
C HIS A 15 -7.96 -8.15 -10.13
N PHE A 16 -8.94 -8.77 -9.46
CA PHE A 16 -10.17 -8.09 -9.00
C PHE A 16 -9.89 -6.87 -8.10
N VAL A 17 -8.77 -6.88 -7.37
CA VAL A 17 -8.33 -5.77 -6.51
C VAL A 17 -8.05 -4.49 -7.31
N ILE A 18 -7.47 -4.62 -8.51
CA ILE A 18 -7.21 -3.46 -9.38
C ILE A 18 -8.54 -2.87 -9.85
N GLY A 19 -9.50 -3.73 -10.22
CA GLY A 19 -10.86 -3.31 -10.58
C GLY A 19 -11.59 -2.64 -9.41
N ALA A 20 -11.41 -3.13 -8.18
CA ALA A 20 -11.99 -2.54 -6.98
C ALA A 20 -11.38 -1.16 -6.65
N TYR A 21 -10.05 -1.02 -6.83
CA TYR A 21 -9.37 0.25 -6.69
C TYR A 21 -9.87 1.29 -7.70
N LEU A 22 -9.96 0.91 -8.98
CA LEU A 22 -10.50 1.77 -10.04
C LEU A 22 -11.97 2.14 -9.77
N ALA A 23 -12.79 1.17 -9.37
CA ALA A 23 -14.17 1.41 -8.96
C ALA A 23 -14.26 2.48 -7.85
N GLY A 24 -13.39 2.41 -6.85
CA GLY A 24 -13.30 3.41 -5.78
C GLY A 24 -12.89 4.80 -6.28
N LEU A 25 -11.93 4.89 -7.21
CA LEU A 25 -11.52 6.17 -7.82
C LEU A 25 -12.66 6.85 -8.59
N PHE A 26 -13.52 6.07 -9.24
CA PHE A 26 -14.69 6.58 -9.95
C PHE A 26 -15.83 7.00 -9.02
N VAL A 27 -15.82 6.60 -7.75
CA VAL A 27 -16.71 7.15 -6.72
C VAL A 27 -16.17 8.51 -6.30
N ARG A 28 -16.30 9.51 -7.18
CA ARG A 28 -15.87 10.89 -6.94
C ARG A 28 -17.09 11.84 -7.03
N GLU A 29 -16.93 13.03 -6.46
CA GLU A 29 -17.96 14.04 -6.12
C GLU A 29 -18.98 14.42 -7.22
N GLU A 30 -18.77 14.04 -8.48
CA GLU A 30 -19.67 14.34 -9.60
C GLU A 30 -20.99 13.56 -9.58
N ILE A 31 -21.05 12.39 -8.93
CA ILE A 31 -22.29 11.58 -8.84
C ILE A 31 -23.07 11.89 -7.54
N MET A 32 -22.45 12.55 -6.55
CA MET A 32 -23.08 12.89 -5.27
C MET A 32 -22.75 14.32 -4.83
N PRO A 33 -23.63 15.31 -5.10
CA PRO A 33 -23.44 16.68 -4.68
C PRO A 33 -23.24 16.78 -3.16
N ARG A 34 -22.26 17.56 -2.71
CA ARG A 34 -21.90 17.82 -1.29
C ARG A 34 -23.06 18.21 -0.36
N LYS A 35 -24.23 18.59 -0.89
CA LYS A 35 -25.41 18.97 -0.12
C LYS A 35 -26.68 18.43 -0.79
N TYR A 36 -26.98 17.14 -0.61
CA TYR A 36 -28.33 16.65 -0.81
C TYR A 36 -29.06 16.66 0.54
N LYS A 37 -29.91 17.67 0.75
CA LYS A 37 -30.78 17.80 1.93
C LYS A 37 -32.08 17.07 1.60
N PHE A 38 -32.11 15.75 1.75
CA PHE A 38 -33.33 14.97 1.57
C PHE A 38 -33.88 14.56 2.95
N ASN A 39 -35.05 15.11 3.28
CA ASN A 39 -35.96 14.71 4.36
C ASN A 39 -35.29 14.38 5.72
N ASN A 40 -35.01 15.40 6.53
CA ASN A 40 -34.52 15.30 7.93
C ASN A 40 -33.27 14.44 8.20
N PHE A 41 -32.62 13.90 7.16
CA PHE A 41 -31.37 13.16 7.24
C PHE A 41 -30.25 14.00 6.62
N THR A 42 -29.57 14.78 7.45
CA THR A 42 -28.37 15.56 7.08
C THR A 42 -27.17 14.62 6.91
N GLY A 43 -27.20 13.77 5.88
CA GLY A 43 -26.16 12.78 5.55
C GLY A 43 -25.29 13.20 4.36
N GLY A 44 -24.46 14.23 4.52
CA GLY A 44 -23.43 14.56 3.53
C GLY A 44 -22.24 13.56 3.57
N LEU A 45 -21.39 13.60 2.53
CA LEU A 45 -20.19 12.78 2.29
C LEU A 45 -19.33 12.46 3.54
N GLY A 46 -19.28 13.36 4.53
CA GLY A 46 -18.54 13.13 5.78
C GLY A 46 -18.96 11.86 6.54
N ASN A 47 -20.25 11.48 6.47
CA ASN A 47 -20.72 10.26 7.12
C ASN A 47 -20.34 8.99 6.35
N LEU A 48 -20.22 9.07 5.01
CA LEU A 48 -19.89 7.91 4.18
C LEU A 48 -18.38 7.65 4.18
N ASP A 49 -17.57 8.70 4.02
CA ASP A 49 -16.11 8.60 4.14
C ASP A 49 -15.70 8.05 5.51
N ASN A 50 -16.29 8.59 6.59
CA ASN A 50 -15.99 8.11 7.93
C ASN A 50 -16.38 6.63 8.11
N ARG A 51 -17.53 6.20 7.57
CA ARG A 51 -17.95 4.78 7.61
C ARG A 51 -16.99 3.89 6.83
N PHE A 52 -16.60 4.28 5.61
CA PHE A 52 -15.62 3.51 4.82
C PHE A 52 -14.25 3.50 5.48
N ARG A 53 -13.83 4.60 6.09
CA ARG A 53 -12.56 4.69 6.83
C ARG A 53 -12.59 3.78 8.06
N THR A 54 -13.65 3.80 8.85
CA THR A 54 -13.83 2.89 10.00
C THR A 54 -13.87 1.44 9.56
N LEU A 55 -14.59 1.11 8.49
CA LEU A 55 -14.64 -0.26 7.98
C LEU A 55 -13.28 -0.72 7.44
N SER A 56 -12.64 0.11 6.61
CA SER A 56 -11.39 -0.26 5.92
C SER A 56 -10.19 -0.26 6.86
N HIS A 57 -9.99 0.79 7.65
CA HIS A 57 -8.84 0.88 8.56
C HIS A 57 -9.10 0.28 9.93
N GLY A 58 -10.35 0.29 10.41
CA GLY A 58 -10.70 -0.23 11.74
C GLY A 58 -11.01 -1.73 11.76
N PHE A 59 -11.45 -2.31 10.63
CA PHE A 59 -11.86 -3.72 10.60
C PHE A 59 -11.13 -4.53 9.52
N LEU A 60 -11.29 -4.19 8.23
CA LEU A 60 -10.77 -4.99 7.12
C LEU A 60 -9.24 -4.98 7.03
N GLY A 61 -8.61 -3.82 7.23
CA GLY A 61 -7.16 -3.65 7.17
C GLY A 61 -6.41 -4.51 8.18
N PRO A 62 -6.75 -4.45 9.48
CA PRO A 62 -6.17 -5.33 10.49
C PRO A 62 -6.34 -6.82 10.17
N ILE A 63 -7.53 -7.24 9.76
CA ILE A 63 -7.80 -8.65 9.39
C ILE A 63 -6.93 -9.07 8.20
N PHE A 64 -6.82 -8.21 7.17
CA PHE A 64 -5.99 -8.48 6.00
C PHE A 64 -4.50 -8.63 6.38
N ILE A 65 -3.97 -7.72 7.19
CA ILE A 65 -2.56 -7.75 7.62
C ILE A 65 -2.27 -9.03 8.43
N VAL A 66 -3.15 -9.40 9.37
CA VAL A 66 -3.01 -10.64 10.15
C VAL A 66 -3.10 -11.87 9.25
N SER A 67 -4.03 -11.87 8.30
CA SER A 67 -4.20 -12.99 7.35
C SER A 67 -2.95 -13.21 6.48
N MET A 68 -2.29 -12.12 6.08
CA MET A 68 -1.04 -12.18 5.32
C MET A 68 0.15 -12.57 6.20
N ALA A 69 0.21 -12.07 7.42
CA ALA A 69 1.25 -12.43 8.38
C ALA A 69 1.22 -13.93 8.74
N TYR A 70 0.04 -14.54 8.83
CA TYR A 70 -0.11 -15.97 9.11
C TYR A 70 0.42 -16.88 8.00
N LYS A 71 0.54 -16.37 6.76
CA LYS A 71 1.12 -17.10 5.63
C LYS A 71 2.65 -17.11 5.63
N VAL A 72 3.29 -16.37 6.55
CA VAL A 72 4.75 -16.29 6.63
C VAL A 72 5.28 -17.49 7.40
N ASP A 73 6.14 -18.26 6.75
CA ASP A 73 7.00 -19.23 7.42
C ASP A 73 8.38 -18.61 7.70
N PHE A 74 8.78 -18.58 8.97
CA PHE A 74 10.11 -18.11 9.37
C PHE A 74 11.22 -19.10 8.99
N GLY A 75 10.89 -20.36 8.69
CA GLY A 75 11.82 -21.34 8.12
C GLY A 75 12.41 -20.86 6.78
N ALA A 76 11.59 -20.19 5.96
CA ALA A 76 12.01 -19.61 4.67
C ALA A 76 13.18 -18.63 4.81
N VAL A 77 13.29 -17.92 5.95
CA VAL A 77 14.40 -17.00 6.23
C VAL A 77 15.72 -17.75 6.38
N GLY A 78 15.69 -18.94 6.97
CA GLY A 78 16.85 -19.82 7.11
C GLY A 78 17.26 -20.46 5.78
N GLU A 79 16.30 -20.75 4.91
CA GLU A 79 16.55 -21.36 3.59
C GLU A 79 17.24 -20.41 2.61
N ALA A 80 16.84 -19.13 2.59
CA ALA A 80 17.34 -18.16 1.62
C ALA A 80 17.62 -16.75 2.21
N PRO A 81 18.50 -16.64 3.23
CA PRO A 81 18.76 -15.36 3.90
C PRO A 81 19.40 -14.32 2.97
N LEU A 82 20.27 -14.75 2.05
CA LEU A 82 20.91 -13.85 1.09
C LEU A 82 19.90 -13.29 0.08
N PHE A 83 18.93 -14.11 -0.34
CA PHE A 83 17.87 -13.67 -1.24
C PHE A 83 16.95 -12.65 -0.55
N LEU A 84 16.59 -12.88 0.71
CA LEU A 84 15.82 -11.91 1.51
C LEU A 84 16.54 -10.56 1.63
N LEU A 85 17.83 -10.57 1.97
CA LEU A 85 18.62 -9.34 2.08
C LEU A 85 18.69 -8.61 0.73
N SER A 86 18.84 -9.36 -0.37
CA SER A 86 18.83 -8.78 -1.71
C SER A 86 17.46 -8.18 -2.08
N LEU A 87 16.36 -8.82 -1.68
CA LEU A 87 15.00 -8.32 -1.90
C LEU A 87 14.75 -7.02 -1.14
N ILE A 88 15.12 -6.96 0.14
CA ILE A 88 15.01 -5.76 0.97
C ILE A 88 15.88 -4.64 0.38
N GLY A 89 17.14 -4.95 0.03
CA GLY A 89 18.04 -3.98 -0.60
C GLY A 89 17.48 -3.45 -1.93
N ALA A 90 17.01 -4.33 -2.79
CA ALA A 90 16.41 -3.98 -4.08
C ALA A 90 15.12 -3.16 -3.91
N ALA A 91 14.27 -3.48 -2.93
CA ALA A 91 13.08 -2.70 -2.61
C ALA A 91 13.44 -1.27 -2.20
N ILE A 92 14.38 -1.12 -1.25
CA ILE A 92 14.79 0.19 -0.75
C ILE A 92 15.45 1.01 -1.87
N VAL A 93 16.50 0.46 -2.48
CA VAL A 93 17.26 1.15 -3.54
C VAL A 93 16.37 1.44 -4.74
N GLY A 94 15.53 0.49 -5.15
CA GLY A 94 14.61 0.66 -6.26
C GLY A 94 13.61 1.81 -6.03
N LYS A 95 13.10 1.99 -4.81
CA LYS A 95 12.20 3.12 -4.49
C LYS A 95 12.96 4.44 -4.36
N LEU A 96 14.15 4.44 -3.76
CA LEU A 96 14.99 5.64 -3.65
C LEU A 96 15.42 6.15 -5.02
N VAL A 97 15.86 5.26 -5.91
CA VAL A 97 16.27 5.61 -7.28
C VAL A 97 15.05 5.87 -8.16
N GLY A 98 14.00 5.06 -8.10
CA GLY A 98 12.83 5.25 -8.94
C GLY A 98 12.03 6.49 -8.59
N ALA A 99 11.56 6.58 -7.33
CA ALA A 99 10.70 7.66 -6.88
C ALA A 99 11.50 8.87 -6.39
N GLY A 100 12.57 8.64 -5.61
CA GLY A 100 13.37 9.73 -5.05
C GLY A 100 14.17 10.47 -6.11
N PHE A 101 15.01 9.79 -6.89
CA PHE A 101 15.74 10.43 -7.98
C PHE A 101 14.77 10.95 -9.07
N GLY A 102 13.66 10.24 -9.35
CA GLY A 102 12.58 10.75 -10.20
C GLY A 102 11.99 12.09 -9.70
N ALA A 103 11.81 12.24 -8.40
CA ALA A 103 11.35 13.50 -7.79
C ALA A 103 12.41 14.61 -7.86
N TYR A 104 13.70 14.26 -7.79
CA TYR A 104 14.81 15.20 -7.91
C TYR A 104 14.92 15.78 -9.32
N ILE A 105 14.91 14.92 -10.35
CA ILE A 105 14.99 15.36 -11.75
C ILE A 105 13.78 16.16 -12.21
N SER A 106 12.64 16.06 -11.50
CA SER A 106 11.49 16.93 -11.75
C SER A 106 11.77 18.41 -11.47
N GLY A 107 12.88 18.75 -10.80
CA GLY A 107 13.33 20.13 -10.56
C GLY A 107 12.50 20.91 -9.54
N LYS A 108 11.52 20.27 -8.91
CA LYS A 108 10.59 20.91 -7.95
C LYS A 108 10.93 20.64 -6.48
N ASN A 109 11.77 19.64 -6.21
CA ASN A 109 12.06 19.16 -4.87
C ASN A 109 13.55 19.30 -4.57
N SER A 110 13.87 19.71 -3.36
CA SER A 110 15.22 19.62 -2.81
C SER A 110 15.68 18.16 -2.70
N TRP A 111 16.99 17.96 -2.50
CA TRP A 111 17.55 16.62 -2.27
C TRP A 111 16.89 15.91 -1.07
N LYS A 112 16.63 16.65 0.01
CA LYS A 112 15.98 16.11 1.21
C LYS A 112 14.53 15.70 0.91
N GLU A 113 13.75 16.56 0.26
CA GLU A 113 12.35 16.25 -0.11
C GLU A 113 12.28 15.04 -1.06
N SER A 114 13.20 14.97 -2.01
CA SER A 114 13.32 13.84 -2.93
C SER A 114 13.63 12.53 -2.19
N LEU A 115 14.56 12.57 -1.23
CA LEU A 115 14.88 11.42 -0.38
C LEU A 115 13.68 11.01 0.48
N THR A 116 12.98 11.97 1.08
CA THR A 116 11.74 11.76 1.84
C THR A 116 10.68 11.04 1.00
N ILE A 117 10.49 11.45 -0.26
CA ILE A 117 9.55 10.78 -1.18
C ILE A 117 9.98 9.33 -1.41
N GLY A 118 11.25 9.09 -1.71
CA GLY A 118 11.78 7.74 -1.93
C GLY A 118 11.58 6.82 -0.72
N ILE A 119 11.86 7.32 0.49
CA ILE A 119 11.66 6.58 1.74
C ILE A 119 10.17 6.32 1.98
N ALA A 120 9.32 7.35 1.87
CA ALA A 120 7.88 7.24 2.10
C ALA A 120 7.19 6.25 1.15
N MET A 121 7.72 6.05 -0.07
CA MET A 121 7.19 5.08 -1.03
C MET A 121 7.42 3.61 -0.65
N ASN A 122 8.24 3.31 0.37
CA ASN A 122 8.35 1.97 0.95
C ASN A 122 7.20 1.63 1.91
N GLY A 123 6.38 2.60 2.35
CA GLY A 123 5.37 2.41 3.39
C GLY A 123 4.02 1.84 2.94
N ARG A 124 3.92 1.33 1.70
CA ARG A 124 2.65 0.90 1.07
C ARG A 124 2.55 -0.62 0.93
N GLY A 125 2.82 -1.36 2.01
CA GLY A 125 2.91 -2.83 2.00
C GLY A 125 1.61 -3.56 1.60
N THR A 126 0.42 -2.99 1.79
CA THR A 126 -0.84 -3.74 1.51
C THR A 126 -1.00 -4.15 0.06
N VAL A 127 -0.63 -3.30 -0.89
CA VAL A 127 -0.70 -3.64 -2.33
C VAL A 127 0.35 -4.70 -2.69
N GLU A 128 1.54 -4.62 -2.08
CA GLU A 128 2.62 -5.58 -2.30
C GLU A 128 2.23 -6.97 -1.81
N LEU A 129 1.59 -7.06 -0.64
CA LEU A 129 1.04 -8.30 -0.08
C LEU A 129 0.01 -8.96 -0.99
N ILE A 130 -0.90 -8.16 -1.57
CA ILE A 130 -1.88 -8.67 -2.54
C ILE A 130 -1.18 -9.20 -3.78
N LEU A 131 -0.23 -8.45 -4.34
CA LEU A 131 0.50 -8.87 -5.53
C LEU A 131 1.30 -10.15 -5.30
N ALA A 132 1.90 -10.31 -4.12
CA ALA A 132 2.60 -11.54 -3.75
C ALA A 132 1.63 -12.74 -3.68
N ALA A 133 0.44 -12.56 -3.09
CA ALA A 133 -0.57 -13.62 -3.07
C ALA A 133 -1.06 -14.00 -4.47
N VAL A 134 -1.24 -13.01 -5.36
CA VAL A 134 -1.61 -13.25 -6.77
C VAL A 134 -0.49 -13.93 -7.54
N ALA A 135 0.76 -13.55 -7.27
CA ALA A 135 1.93 -14.17 -7.88
C ALA A 135 2.00 -15.65 -7.54
N LEU A 136 1.78 -16.02 -6.27
CA LEU A 136 1.74 -17.42 -5.84
C LEU A 136 0.63 -18.21 -6.57
N GLU A 137 -0.55 -17.63 -6.74
CA GLU A 137 -1.68 -18.33 -7.39
C GLU A 137 -1.47 -18.48 -8.90
N LYS A 138 -0.90 -17.48 -9.57
CA LYS A 138 -0.86 -17.41 -11.05
C LYS A 138 0.48 -17.76 -11.67
N LEU A 139 1.59 -17.62 -10.94
CA LEU A 139 2.93 -17.87 -11.45
C LEU A 139 3.43 -19.20 -10.93
N LYS A 140 3.56 -20.19 -11.84
CA LYS A 140 4.05 -21.54 -11.50
C LYS A 140 5.49 -21.58 -10.94
N ALA A 141 6.24 -20.49 -11.07
CA ALA A 141 7.60 -20.35 -10.56
C ALA A 141 7.66 -19.78 -9.13
N PHE A 142 6.51 -19.39 -8.55
CA PHE A 142 6.41 -18.91 -7.18
C PHE A 142 5.99 -20.05 -6.25
N ASP A 143 6.68 -20.18 -5.12
CA ASP A 143 6.31 -21.08 -4.03
C ASP A 143 6.01 -20.31 -2.74
N GLU A 144 5.64 -21.05 -1.69
CA GLU A 144 5.34 -20.50 -0.37
C GLU A 144 6.55 -19.82 0.31
N THR A 145 7.78 -20.26 -0.01
CA THR A 145 9.02 -19.62 0.44
C THR A 145 9.12 -18.22 -0.15
N HIS A 146 8.88 -18.05 -1.46
CA HIS A 146 8.88 -16.74 -2.11
C HIS A 146 7.79 -15.82 -1.55
N LEU A 147 6.59 -16.36 -1.29
CA LEU A 147 5.52 -15.58 -0.65
C LEU A 147 5.97 -15.09 0.73
N SER A 148 6.51 -15.98 1.56
CA SER A 148 7.00 -15.65 2.91
C SER A 148 8.06 -14.55 2.88
N LEU A 149 9.03 -14.64 1.96
CA LEU A 149 10.11 -13.65 1.82
C LEU A 149 9.61 -12.29 1.31
N LEU A 150 8.65 -12.26 0.38
CA LEU A 150 8.04 -11.02 -0.09
C LEU A 150 7.20 -10.34 1.00
N VAL A 151 6.40 -11.12 1.72
CA VAL A 151 5.59 -10.62 2.83
C VAL A 151 6.52 -10.03 3.90
N LEU A 152 7.57 -10.75 4.29
CA LEU A 152 8.56 -10.27 5.25
C LEU A 152 9.25 -8.99 4.76
N THR A 153 9.62 -8.94 3.48
CA THR A 153 10.19 -7.73 2.87
C THR A 153 9.24 -6.54 3.01
N ALA A 154 7.95 -6.71 2.67
CA ALA A 154 6.94 -5.66 2.78
C ALA A 154 6.73 -5.17 4.22
N PHE A 155 6.76 -6.08 5.21
CA PHE A 155 6.69 -5.71 6.63
C PHE A 155 7.92 -4.92 7.07
N VAL A 156 9.12 -5.41 6.75
CA VAL A 156 10.39 -4.78 7.14
C VAL A 156 10.51 -3.40 6.53
N THR A 157 10.24 -3.25 5.23
CA THR A 157 10.33 -1.94 4.55
C THR A 157 9.28 -0.97 5.07
N THR A 158 8.06 -1.44 5.36
CA THR A 158 6.98 -0.61 5.91
C THR A 158 7.32 -0.12 7.33
N LEU A 159 7.83 -0.99 8.21
CA LEU A 159 8.24 -0.63 9.57
C LEU A 159 9.48 0.28 9.59
N MET A 160 10.35 0.14 8.59
CA MET A 160 11.54 0.99 8.45
C MET A 160 11.19 2.43 8.07
N VAL A 161 10.11 2.67 7.33
CA VAL A 161 9.70 4.02 6.88
C VAL A 161 9.57 5.05 8.01
N PRO A 162 8.74 4.86 9.06
CA PRO A 162 8.61 5.87 10.12
C PRO A 162 9.94 6.17 10.82
N ILE A 163 10.77 5.14 11.03
CA ILE A 163 12.09 5.28 11.64
C ILE A 163 13.00 6.11 10.74
N ALA A 164 13.10 5.77 9.46
CA ALA A 164 13.95 6.47 8.50
C ALA A 164 13.50 7.92 8.27
N LEU A 165 12.19 8.16 8.17
CA LEU A 165 11.64 9.50 8.00
C LEU A 165 11.94 10.40 9.21
N ARG A 166 11.93 9.86 10.43
CA ARG A 166 12.29 10.63 11.64
C ARG A 166 13.71 11.19 11.58
N TYR A 167 14.64 10.48 10.95
CA TYR A 167 16.03 10.94 10.79
C TYR A 167 16.20 11.93 9.64
N VAL A 168 15.45 11.76 8.55
CA VAL A 168 15.58 12.60 7.34
C VAL A 168 14.79 13.90 7.45
N VAL A 169 13.66 13.88 8.17
CA VAL A 169 12.80 15.05 8.42
C VAL A 169 12.67 15.24 9.94
N PRO A 170 13.62 15.94 10.57
CA PRO A 170 13.60 16.18 12.01
C PRO A 170 12.33 16.91 12.47
N GLU A 171 11.73 17.76 11.64
CA GLU A 171 10.48 18.48 12.00
C GLU A 171 9.29 17.53 12.23
N LEU A 172 9.28 16.32 11.65
CA LEU A 172 8.25 15.32 11.94
C LEU A 172 8.38 14.75 13.36
N SER A 173 9.57 14.81 13.97
CA SER A 173 9.81 14.33 15.33
C SER A 173 9.26 15.26 16.42
N ASP A 174 8.93 16.50 16.08
CA ASP A 174 8.38 17.50 17.00
C ASP A 174 6.84 17.54 16.99
N LEU A 175 6.19 17.05 15.94
CA LEU A 175 4.73 16.93 15.85
C LEU A 175 4.16 15.79 16.71
N GLU A 176 4.98 14.78 17.04
CA GLU A 176 4.59 13.62 17.87
C GLU A 176 4.66 13.93 19.38
N LYS A 177 5.21 15.09 19.76
CA LYS A 177 5.30 15.58 21.14
C LYS A 177 4.11 16.47 21.55
N VAL A 178 3.13 16.67 20.67
CA VAL A 178 1.90 17.45 20.87
C VAL A 178 0.71 16.51 20.93
#